data_AF-A0A9E6ATY7-F1
#
_entry.id   AF-A0A9E6ATY7-F1
#
_cell.length_a   1.000
_cell.length_b   1.000
_cell.length_c   1.000
_cell.angle_alpha   90.00
_cell.angle_beta   90.00
_cell.angle_gamma   90.00
#
_symmetry.space_group_name_H-M   'P 1'
#
loop_
_entity.id
_entity.type
_entity.pdbx_description
1 polymer ?
#
loop_
_entity_poly.entity_id
_entity_poly.type
_entity_poly.pdbx_seq_one_letter_code
_entity_poly.pdbx_strand_id
1 'polypeptide(L)'
;IEQGGISAEDIISLCKMLKQAGVDLIDVSSGETFETSKPLYGRMYQTPFSDKIRNEVGVKTMAVGNIYEADHVNSILMAGRADLVAIGRPHLSDPYWTNHIAAENGDRQQNWPKPYEHGKQQYWQLLDKSSQKEKAT
;
A
#
# COMPACT_ATOMS: atom_id res chain seq x y z
N ILE A 1 23.51 3.12 -2.29
CA ILE A 1 23.60 4.59 -2.47
C ILE A 1 24.74 4.81 -3.45
N GLU A 2 24.44 5.23 -4.67
CA GLU A 2 25.46 5.52 -5.68
C GLU A 2 26.13 6.87 -5.38
N GLN A 3 27.41 7.00 -5.72
CA GLN A 3 28.19 8.23 -5.54
C GLN A 3 27.52 9.39 -6.30
N GLY A 4 27.16 10.47 -5.60
CA GLY A 4 26.60 11.71 -6.19
C GLY A 4 25.06 11.87 -6.10
N GLY A 5 24.34 10.89 -5.53
CA GLY A 5 22.90 11.00 -5.25
C GLY A 5 22.58 11.54 -3.85
N ILE A 6 21.29 11.64 -3.54
CA ILE A 6 20.79 11.95 -2.19
C ILE A 6 21.01 10.72 -1.29
N SER A 7 21.67 10.89 -0.15
CA SER A 7 21.90 9.82 0.82
C SER A 7 20.65 9.52 1.66
N ALA A 8 20.64 8.40 2.37
CA ALA A 8 19.54 8.09 3.29
C ALA A 8 19.47 9.13 4.43
N GLU A 9 20.62 9.61 4.88
CA GLU A 9 20.76 10.63 5.92
C GLU A 9 20.20 11.99 5.46
N ASP A 10 20.41 12.34 4.19
CA ASP A 10 19.83 13.55 3.59
C ASP A 10 18.29 13.45 3.53
N ILE A 11 17.75 12.29 3.14
CA ILE A 11 16.30 12.04 3.13
C ILE A 11 15.72 12.16 4.54
N ILE A 12 16.35 11.57 5.55
CA ILE A 12 15.88 11.67 6.94
C ILE A 12 15.89 13.13 7.42
N SER A 13 16.94 13.89 7.07
CA SER A 13 17.03 15.31 7.39
C SER A 13 15.94 16.13 6.71
N LEU A 14 15.69 15.88 5.42
CA LEU A 14 14.59 16.48 4.67
C LEU A 14 13.23 16.15 5.28
N CYS A 15 12.96 14.88 5.61
CA CYS A 15 11.69 14.48 6.23
C CYS A 15 11.47 15.14 7.60
N LYS A 16 12.52 15.36 8.40
CA LYS A 16 12.43 16.13 9.65
C LYS A 16 12.05 17.58 9.39
N MET A 17 12.64 18.21 8.36
CA MET A 17 12.29 19.58 7.96
C MET A 17 10.84 19.67 7.47
N LEU A 18 10.38 18.71 6.65
CA LEU A 18 9.00 18.64 6.17
C LEU A 18 8.00 18.50 7.34
N LYS A 19 8.30 17.62 8.29
CA LYS A 19 7.49 17.47 9.52
C LYS A 19 7.43 18.78 10.32
N GLN A 20 8.56 19.47 10.51
CA GLN A 20 8.61 20.76 11.20
C GLN A 20 7.82 21.85 10.47
N ALA A 21 7.77 21.78 9.14
CA ALA A 21 6.97 22.68 8.31
C ALA A 21 5.46 22.35 8.32
N GLY A 22 5.04 21.29 9.01
CA GLY A 22 3.62 20.92 9.15
C GLY A 22 3.11 19.94 8.11
N VAL A 23 3.98 19.18 7.42
CA VAL A 23 3.54 18.09 6.55
C VAL A 23 2.90 16.98 7.37
N ASP A 24 1.65 16.65 7.05
CA ASP A 24 0.89 15.60 7.73
C ASP A 24 1.33 14.19 7.35
N LEU A 25 1.74 13.98 6.10
CA LEU A 25 2.10 12.67 5.56
C LEU A 25 3.11 12.78 4.40
N ILE A 26 4.03 11.83 4.33
CA ILE A 26 5.03 11.72 3.25
C ILE A 26 4.76 10.46 2.42
N ASP A 27 4.57 10.64 1.11
CA ASP A 27 4.59 9.53 0.13
C ASP A 27 6.03 9.17 -0.20
N VAL A 28 6.43 7.94 0.14
CA VAL A 28 7.83 7.52 0.11
C VAL A 28 8.09 6.64 -1.11
N SER A 29 8.94 7.13 -2.01
CA SER A 29 9.39 6.37 -3.17
C SER A 29 10.91 6.27 -3.34
N SER A 30 11.37 5.42 -4.26
CA SER A 30 12.78 5.25 -4.64
C SER A 30 13.37 6.44 -5.41
N GLY A 31 12.54 7.37 -5.90
CA GLY A 31 12.94 8.56 -6.64
C GLY A 31 13.44 8.30 -8.08
N GLU A 32 14.29 7.28 -8.27
CA GLU A 32 14.80 6.80 -9.58
C GLU A 32 15.25 7.93 -10.52
N THR A 33 15.89 8.95 -9.96
CA THR A 33 16.21 10.21 -10.65
C THR A 33 17.52 10.19 -11.45
N PHE A 34 18.18 9.05 -11.58
CA PHE A 34 19.44 8.90 -12.31
C PHE A 34 19.34 7.81 -13.38
N GLU A 35 19.81 8.09 -14.59
CA GLU A 35 19.60 7.24 -15.77
C GLU A 35 20.10 5.81 -15.56
N THR A 36 21.23 5.63 -14.87
CA THR A 36 21.81 4.31 -14.64
C THR A 36 21.34 3.63 -13.36
N SER A 37 20.31 4.18 -12.69
CA SER A 37 19.75 3.60 -11.47
C SER A 37 19.33 2.16 -11.71
N LYS A 38 19.77 1.24 -10.85
CA LYS A 38 19.38 -0.17 -10.87
C LYS A 38 18.60 -0.55 -9.62
N PRO A 39 17.35 -0.06 -9.45
CA PRO A 39 16.52 -0.44 -8.32
C PRO A 39 16.30 -1.96 -8.31
N LEU A 40 16.46 -2.56 -7.14
CA LEU A 40 16.14 -3.97 -6.92
C LEU A 40 14.62 -4.10 -6.83
N TYR A 41 14.00 -4.35 -7.97
CA TYR A 41 12.58 -4.60 -8.04
C TYR A 41 12.21 -5.91 -7.33
N GLY A 42 11.10 -5.86 -6.62
CA GLY A 42 10.55 -6.98 -5.90
C GLY A 42 9.19 -6.64 -5.32
N ARG A 43 8.62 -7.59 -4.60
CA ARG A 43 7.41 -7.37 -3.80
C ARG A 43 7.70 -6.30 -2.74
N MET A 44 6.83 -5.29 -2.63
CA MET A 44 6.91 -4.27 -1.56
C MET A 44 8.28 -3.55 -1.46
N TYR A 45 9.02 -3.44 -2.57
CA TYR A 45 10.45 -3.09 -2.53
C TYR A 45 10.77 -1.69 -1.96
N GLN A 46 9.79 -0.77 -1.98
CA GLN A 46 9.97 0.58 -1.42
C GLN A 46 9.52 0.68 0.05
N THR A 47 8.87 -0.37 0.59
CA THR A 47 8.38 -0.40 1.98
C THR A 47 9.48 -0.15 3.02
N PRO A 48 10.71 -0.70 2.89
CA PRO A 48 11.78 -0.42 3.86
C PRO A 48 12.13 1.08 3.99
N PHE A 49 11.93 1.87 2.94
CA PHE A 49 12.14 3.32 3.01
C PHE A 49 11.05 4.01 3.82
N SER A 50 9.79 3.64 3.59
CA SER A 50 8.64 4.13 4.39
C SER A 50 8.82 3.78 5.86
N ASP A 51 9.18 2.53 6.14
CA ASP A 51 9.44 2.01 7.48
C ASP A 51 10.49 2.86 8.22
N LYS A 52 11.65 3.06 7.58
CA LYS A 52 12.75 3.87 8.12
C LYS A 52 12.30 5.30 8.41
N ILE A 53 11.66 5.98 7.45
CA ILE A 53 11.21 7.37 7.63
C ILE A 53 10.17 7.46 8.76
N ARG A 54 9.16 6.59 8.73
CA ARG A 54 8.08 6.60 9.73
C ARG A 54 8.63 6.41 11.13
N ASN A 55 9.50 5.42 11.33
CA ASN A 55 9.96 5.02 12.65
C ASN A 55 11.15 5.86 13.17
N GLU A 56 11.98 6.44 12.30
CA GLU A 56 13.07 7.33 12.73
C GLU A 56 12.66 8.82 12.83
N VAL A 57 11.76 9.29 11.97
CA VAL A 57 11.31 10.71 11.95
C VAL A 57 10.01 10.90 12.75
N GLY A 58 9.20 9.85 12.89
CA GLY A 58 7.90 9.92 13.56
C GLY A 58 6.90 10.78 12.79
N VAL A 59 6.98 10.79 11.46
CA VAL A 59 5.99 11.40 10.55
C VAL A 59 5.15 10.30 9.93
N LYS A 60 3.89 10.57 9.60
CA LYS A 60 3.05 9.59 8.92
C LYS A 60 3.58 9.35 7.51
N THR A 61 3.52 8.10 7.06
CA THR A 61 3.99 7.74 5.72
C THR A 61 2.95 6.97 4.93
N MET A 62 3.02 7.11 3.62
CA MET A 62 2.36 6.23 2.66
C MET A 62 3.40 5.39 1.94
N ALA A 63 3.22 4.08 1.95
CA ALA A 63 4.07 3.16 1.22
C ALA A 63 3.51 2.89 -0.18
N VAL A 64 4.43 2.80 -1.15
CA VAL A 64 4.16 2.41 -2.54
C VAL A 64 5.11 1.28 -2.95
N GLY A 65 5.12 0.94 -4.24
CA GLY A 65 6.14 0.06 -4.80
C GLY A 65 5.75 -1.40 -4.83
N ASN A 66 5.10 -1.79 -5.94
CA ASN A 66 4.77 -3.17 -6.27
C ASN A 66 3.97 -3.91 -5.17
N ILE A 67 2.87 -3.30 -4.78
CA ILE A 67 1.89 -3.79 -3.80
C ILE A 67 0.60 -4.12 -4.55
N TYR A 68 0.10 -5.35 -4.41
CA TYR A 68 -0.99 -5.88 -5.23
C TYR A 68 -1.77 -7.04 -4.61
N GLU A 69 -1.43 -7.47 -3.39
CA GLU A 69 -2.15 -8.50 -2.63
C GLU A 69 -2.61 -7.90 -1.30
N ALA A 70 -3.73 -8.40 -0.77
CA ALA A 70 -4.24 -8.00 0.55
C ALA A 70 -3.18 -8.19 1.64
N ASP A 71 -2.47 -9.33 1.60
CA ASP A 71 -1.43 -9.68 2.56
C ASP A 71 -0.26 -8.71 2.55
N HIS A 72 0.07 -8.10 1.40
CA HIS A 72 1.08 -7.05 1.35
C HIS A 72 0.61 -5.83 2.16
N VAL A 73 -0.61 -5.38 1.90
CA VAL A 73 -1.21 -4.22 2.58
C VAL A 73 -1.27 -4.46 4.08
N ASN A 74 -1.82 -5.60 4.49
CA ASN A 74 -1.94 -5.99 5.90
C ASN A 74 -0.56 -6.10 6.56
N SER A 75 0.42 -6.72 5.90
CA SER A 75 1.79 -6.85 6.43
C SER A 75 2.51 -5.51 6.56
N ILE A 76 2.17 -4.51 5.76
CA ILE A 76 2.76 -3.16 5.87
C ILE A 76 2.13 -2.42 7.05
N LEU A 77 0.80 -2.38 7.10
CA LEU A 77 0.04 -1.63 8.10
C LEU A 77 0.18 -2.24 9.50
N MET A 78 -0.01 -3.55 9.63
CA MET A 78 0.04 -4.23 10.94
C MET A 78 1.44 -4.23 11.56
N ALA A 79 2.48 -4.22 10.73
CA ALA A 79 3.86 -4.08 11.18
C ALA A 79 4.25 -2.62 11.50
N GLY A 80 3.37 -1.65 11.28
CA GLY A 80 3.67 -0.23 11.50
C GLY A 80 4.73 0.33 10.56
N ARG A 81 4.84 -0.21 9.34
CA ARG A 81 5.82 0.23 8.32
C ARG A 81 5.31 1.37 7.44
N ALA A 82 4.01 1.64 7.49
CA ALA A 82 3.36 2.81 6.91
C ALA A 82 2.03 3.08 7.63
N ASP A 83 1.47 4.26 7.42
CA ASP A 83 0.12 4.61 7.88
C ASP A 83 -0.91 4.52 6.75
N LEU A 84 -0.48 4.66 5.48
CA LEU A 84 -1.27 4.38 4.29
C LEU A 84 -0.50 3.51 3.29
N VAL A 85 -1.22 2.87 2.38
CA VAL A 85 -0.65 2.10 1.29
C VAL A 85 -1.31 2.52 -0.02
N ALA A 86 -0.53 3.00 -0.98
CA ALA A 86 -1.05 3.36 -2.28
C ALA A 86 -1.00 2.16 -3.23
N ILE A 87 -2.11 1.91 -3.90
CA ILE A 87 -2.27 0.85 -4.89
C ILE A 87 -2.52 1.50 -6.24
N GLY A 88 -1.73 1.10 -7.25
CA GLY A 88 -1.79 1.67 -8.60
C GLY A 88 -2.25 0.65 -9.64
N ARG A 89 -1.30 -0.15 -10.16
CA ARG A 89 -1.54 -1.13 -11.23
C ARG A 89 -2.73 -2.08 -10.99
N PRO A 90 -3.01 -2.59 -9.77
CA PRO A 90 -4.21 -3.40 -9.53
C PRO A 90 -5.52 -2.68 -9.86
N HIS A 91 -5.64 -1.38 -9.56
CA HIS A 91 -6.82 -0.59 -9.90
C HIS A 91 -6.99 -0.35 -11.40
N LEU A 92 -5.91 -0.44 -12.19
CA LEU A 92 -6.00 -0.35 -13.65
C LEU A 92 -6.61 -1.61 -14.28
N SER A 93 -6.33 -2.78 -13.69
CA SER A 93 -6.92 -4.06 -14.12
C SER A 93 -8.31 -4.30 -13.53
N ASP A 94 -8.55 -3.83 -12.30
CA ASP A 94 -9.82 -3.96 -11.60
C ASP A 94 -10.12 -2.66 -10.82
N PRO A 95 -10.99 -1.78 -11.33
CA PRO A 95 -11.29 -0.50 -10.66
C PRO A 95 -11.98 -0.69 -9.30
N TYR A 96 -12.55 -1.87 -9.01
CA TYR A 96 -13.17 -2.21 -7.74
C TYR A 96 -12.26 -3.04 -6.84
N TRP A 97 -10.96 -3.14 -7.15
CA TRP A 97 -9.99 -3.97 -6.44
C TRP A 97 -10.09 -3.86 -4.92
N THR A 98 -10.16 -2.64 -4.38
CA THR A 98 -10.27 -2.42 -2.92
C THR A 98 -11.53 -3.06 -2.33
N ASN A 99 -12.66 -2.94 -3.02
CA ASN A 99 -13.93 -3.49 -2.59
C ASN A 99 -13.95 -5.03 -2.68
N HIS A 100 -13.41 -5.58 -3.77
CA HIS A 100 -13.29 -7.02 -3.98
C HIS A 100 -12.38 -7.66 -2.93
N ILE A 101 -11.17 -7.14 -2.77
CA ILE A 101 -10.20 -7.63 -1.78
C ILE A 101 -10.75 -7.53 -0.35
N ALA A 102 -11.41 -6.43 0.01
CA ALA A 102 -12.05 -6.31 1.32
C ALA A 102 -13.08 -7.43 1.54
N ALA A 103 -13.95 -7.66 0.56
CA ALA A 103 -14.98 -8.70 0.62
C ALA A 103 -14.40 -10.13 0.66
N GLU A 104 -13.32 -10.40 -0.09
CA GLU A 104 -12.57 -11.66 -0.07
C GLU A 104 -11.90 -11.90 1.29
N ASN A 105 -11.44 -10.84 1.96
CA ASN A 105 -10.91 -10.88 3.33
C ASN A 105 -12.01 -10.91 4.41
N GLY A 106 -13.26 -11.09 4.02
CA GLY A 106 -14.39 -11.23 4.94
C GLY A 106 -14.98 -9.91 5.45
N ASP A 107 -14.56 -8.76 4.93
CA ASP A 107 -15.22 -7.51 5.26
C ASP A 107 -16.65 -7.49 4.69
N ARG A 108 -17.59 -7.21 5.59
CA ARG A 108 -19.02 -7.04 5.29
C ARG A 108 -19.52 -5.64 5.65
N GLN A 109 -18.62 -4.74 6.06
CA GLN A 109 -18.98 -3.40 6.51
C GLN A 109 -18.75 -2.34 5.44
N GLN A 110 -18.01 -2.63 4.37
CA GLN A 110 -17.76 -1.63 3.35
C GLN A 110 -19.02 -1.07 2.69
N ASN A 111 -19.02 0.26 2.59
CA ASN A 111 -20.05 1.06 1.97
C ASN A 111 -19.72 1.26 0.50
N TRP A 112 -20.27 0.37 -0.34
CA TRP A 112 -20.23 0.55 -1.78
C TRP A 112 -21.22 1.66 -2.17
N PRO A 113 -20.97 2.41 -3.26
CA PRO A 113 -21.93 3.38 -3.78
C PRO A 113 -23.32 2.76 -3.96
N LYS A 114 -24.38 3.49 -3.57
CA LYS A 114 -25.77 2.99 -3.58
C LYS A 114 -26.17 2.27 -4.88
N PRO A 115 -25.84 2.77 -6.09
CA PRO A 115 -26.19 2.08 -7.33
C PRO A 115 -25.58 0.66 -7.48
N TYR A 116 -24.56 0.32 -6.70
CA TYR A 116 -23.84 -0.95 -6.76
C TYR A 116 -24.18 -1.91 -5.62
N GLU A 117 -25.13 -1.57 -4.73
CA GLU A 117 -25.49 -2.40 -3.58
C GLU A 117 -25.93 -3.82 -3.97
N HIS A 118 -26.73 -3.98 -5.03
CA HIS A 118 -27.12 -5.31 -5.52
C HIS A 118 -25.92 -6.11 -6.06
N GLY A 119 -24.97 -5.44 -6.71
CA GLY A 119 -23.71 -6.05 -7.15
C GLY A 119 -22.87 -6.53 -5.96
N LYS A 120 -22.77 -5.71 -4.90
CA LYS A 120 -22.11 -6.09 -3.64
C LYS A 120 -22.73 -7.35 -3.03
N GLN A 121 -24.05 -7.38 -2.91
CA GLN A 121 -24.77 -8.54 -2.36
C GLN A 121 -24.53 -9.80 -3.20
N GLN A 122 -24.62 -9.69 -4.53
CA GLN A 122 -24.35 -10.79 -5.44
C GLN A 122 -22.91 -11.29 -5.31
N TYR A 123 -21.94 -10.39 -5.20
CA TYR A 123 -20.53 -10.73 -5.04
C TYR A 123 -20.27 -11.47 -3.72
N TRP A 124 -20.79 -10.98 -2.60
CA TRP A 124 -20.71 -11.66 -1.31
C TRP A 124 -21.30 -13.07 -1.34
N GLN A 125 -22.47 -13.26 -1.95
CA GLN A 125 -23.09 -14.58 -2.09
C GLN A 125 -22.25 -15.56 -2.90
N LEU A 126 -21.52 -15.08 -3.92
CA LEU A 126 -20.64 -15.93 -4.71
C LEU A 126 -19.43 -16.39 -3.90
N LEU A 127 -18.84 -15.48 -3.11
CA LEU A 127 -17.75 -15.82 -2.19
C LEU A 127 -18.19 -16.85 -1.14
N ASP A 128 -19.37 -16.66 -0.53
CA ASP A 128 -19.88 -17.60 0.47
C ASP A 128 -20.08 -19.00 -0.13
N LYS A 129 -20.57 -19.08 -1.37
CA LYS A 129 -20.75 -20.34 -2.10
C LYS A 129 -19.41 -21.00 -2.46
N SER A 130 -18.40 -20.24 -2.88
CA SER A 130 -17.08 -20.81 -3.20
C SER A 130 -16.42 -21.37 -1.94
N SER A 131 -16.45 -20.64 -0.82
CA SER A 131 -15.88 -21.11 0.45
C SER A 131 -16.60 -22.34 1.01
N GLN A 132 -17.91 -22.49 0.78
CA GLN A 132 -18.64 -23.71 1.16
C GLN A 132 -18.22 -24.93 0.33
N LYS A 133 -18.00 -24.74 -0.98
CA LYS A 133 -17.53 -25.82 -1.87
C LYS A 133 -16.12 -26.29 -1.50
N GLU A 134 -15.23 -25.36 -1.19
CA GLU A 134 -13.86 -25.68 -0.74
C GLU A 134 -13.85 -26.50 0.55
N LYS A 135 -14.72 -26.17 1.51
CA LYS A 135 -14.84 -26.93 2.77
C LYS A 135 -15.47 -28.33 2.61
N ALA A 136 -16.20 -28.56 1.52
CA ALA A 136 -16.87 -29.83 1.25
C ALA A 136 -15.99 -30.80 0.44
N THR A 137 -14.81 -30.37 0.00
CA THR A 137 -13.82 -31.17 -0.75
C THR A 137 -12.70 -31.58 0.19
#